data_AF-A0A563UBB1-F1
#
_entry.id   AF-A0A563UBB1-F1
#
_cell.length_a   1.000
_cell.length_b   1.000
_cell.length_c   1.000
_cell.angle_alpha   90.00
_cell.angle_beta   90.00
_cell.angle_gamma   90.00
#
_symmetry.space_group_name_H-M   'P 1'
#
loop_
_entity.id
_entity.type
_entity.pdbx_description
1 polymer ?
#
loop_
_entity_poly.entity_id
_entity_poly.type
_entity_poly.pdbx_seq_one_letter_code
_entity_poly.pdbx_strand_id
1 'polypeptide(L)'
;MPIHVKEGEGIFFRGFDKLVHCGLFFVLSVLYCAGSIRKWNTRNIRIEIAMKNTIVLLSYGALIEFLQARVFTWRSGDFNDLLADVIGTCMGIFAVQVTGSAINSVR
;
A
#
# COMPACT_ATOMS: atom_id res chain seq x y z
N MET A 1 37.43 23.87 5.51
CA MET A 1 37.65 22.55 4.88
C MET A 1 36.29 22.05 4.40
N PRO A 2 36.05 21.88 3.08
CA PRO A 2 34.78 21.30 2.63
C PRO A 2 34.79 19.80 2.94
N ILE A 3 33.79 19.36 3.71
CA ILE A 3 33.59 17.95 4.01
C ILE A 3 32.97 17.32 2.77
N HIS A 4 33.75 16.53 2.03
CA HIS A 4 33.23 15.67 0.96
C HIS A 4 32.52 14.47 1.59
N VAL A 5 31.21 14.59 1.80
CA VAL A 5 30.36 13.45 2.13
C VAL A 5 30.27 12.58 0.88
N LYS A 6 30.75 11.33 0.96
CA LYS A 6 30.49 10.33 -0.07
C LYS A 6 28.99 10.06 -0.09
N GLU A 7 28.31 10.53 -1.13
CA GLU A 7 26.95 10.11 -1.47
C GLU A 7 26.99 8.58 -1.72
N GLY A 8 26.63 7.76 -0.72
CA GLY A 8 26.58 6.30 -0.90
C GLY A 8 26.79 5.40 0.32
N GLU A 9 27.04 5.91 1.53
CA GLU A 9 27.29 5.06 2.72
C GLU A 9 26.09 4.96 3.69
N GLY A 10 24.86 4.91 3.17
CA GLY A 10 23.64 4.67 3.96
C GLY A 10 22.85 3.47 3.47
N ILE A 11 22.10 2.81 4.35
CA ILE A 11 21.10 1.75 4.02
C ILE A 11 20.01 2.21 3.03
N PHE A 12 19.95 3.50 2.72
CA PHE A 12 18.95 4.12 1.85
C PHE A 12 19.53 4.29 0.44
N PHE A 13 18.89 3.65 -0.54
CA PHE A 13 19.20 3.79 -1.96
C PHE A 13 18.15 4.62 -2.70
N ARG A 14 18.48 5.10 -3.90
CA ARG A 14 17.55 5.85 -4.75
C ARG A 14 16.35 4.99 -5.11
N GLY A 15 15.18 5.31 -4.56
CA GLY A 15 13.94 4.53 -4.73
C GLY A 15 13.52 3.69 -3.52
N PHE A 16 14.27 3.72 -2.41
CA PHE A 16 13.85 3.09 -1.15
C PHE A 16 12.46 3.56 -0.70
N ASP A 17 12.16 4.84 -0.90
CA ASP A 17 10.89 5.47 -0.62
C ASP A 17 9.70 4.77 -1.29
N LYS A 18 9.85 4.43 -2.58
CA LYS A 18 8.84 3.69 -3.38
C LYS A 18 8.62 2.28 -2.84
N LEU A 19 9.68 1.64 -2.35
CA LEU A 19 9.59 0.33 -1.72
C LEU A 19 8.83 0.40 -0.40
N VAL A 20 9.05 1.45 0.40
CA VAL A 20 8.31 1.69 1.65
C VAL A 20 6.83 1.95 1.36
N HIS A 21 6.52 2.82 0.40
CA HIS A 21 5.16 3.08 -0.06
C HIS A 21 4.42 1.77 -0.46
N CYS A 22 5.03 0.97 -1.33
CA CYS A 22 4.49 -0.34 -1.72
C CYS A 22 4.29 -1.27 -0.51
N GLY A 23 5.29 -1.40 0.37
CA GLY A 23 5.23 -2.28 1.54
C GLY A 23 4.17 -1.85 2.56
N LEU A 24 4.02 -0.54 2.80
CA LEU A 24 3.02 -0.01 3.72
C LEU A 24 1.61 -0.21 3.18
N PHE A 25 1.36 0.07 1.90
CA PHE A 25 0.06 -0.16 1.28
C PHE A 25 -0.29 -1.65 1.17
N PHE A 26 0.70 -2.52 1.01
CA PHE A 26 0.51 -3.97 1.14
C PHE A 26 -0.01 -4.36 2.52
N VAL A 27 0.68 -3.96 3.60
CA VAL A 27 0.25 -4.30 4.96
C VAL A 27 -1.11 -3.65 5.30
N LEU A 28 -1.30 -2.39 4.92
CA LEU A 28 -2.55 -1.66 5.11
C LEU A 28 -3.71 -2.37 4.42
N SER A 29 -3.55 -2.79 3.17
CA SER A 29 -4.61 -3.47 2.42
C SER A 29 -4.97 -4.83 3.02
N VAL A 30 -3.99 -5.58 3.52
CA VAL A 30 -4.22 -6.84 4.25
C VAL A 30 -5.02 -6.58 5.54
N LEU A 31 -4.60 -5.62 6.36
CA LEU A 31 -5.27 -5.27 7.62
C LEU A 31 -6.69 -4.74 7.38
N TYR A 32 -6.86 -3.90 6.37
CA TYR A 32 -8.17 -3.34 6.00
C TYR A 32 -9.13 -4.45 5.55
N CYS A 33 -8.64 -5.39 4.73
CA CYS A 33 -9.39 -6.56 4.33
C CYS A 33 -9.73 -7.48 5.51
N ALA A 34 -8.81 -7.72 6.45
CA ALA A 34 -9.07 -8.48 7.67
C ALA A 34 -10.15 -7.83 8.54
N GLY A 35 -10.12 -6.51 8.68
CA GLY A 35 -11.18 -5.75 9.36
C GLY A 35 -12.53 -5.86 8.66
N SER A 36 -12.54 -5.80 7.32
CA SER A 36 -13.75 -5.95 6.50
C SER A 36 -14.36 -7.36 6.65
N ILE A 37 -13.54 -8.42 6.59
CA ILE A 37 -13.97 -9.80 6.86
C ILE A 37 -14.66 -9.93 8.22
N ARG A 38 -14.03 -9.38 9.27
CA ARG A 38 -14.56 -9.43 10.63
C ARG A 38 -15.88 -8.67 10.77
N LYS A 39 -16.00 -7.50 10.12
CA LYS A 39 -17.20 -6.67 10.16
C LYS A 39 -18.41 -7.36 9.52
N TRP A 40 -18.21 -8.02 8.38
CA TRP A 40 -19.29 -8.64 7.61
C TRP A 40 -19.52 -10.12 7.98
N ASN A 41 -18.81 -10.64 9.00
CA ASN A 41 -18.82 -12.05 9.42
C ASN A 41 -18.78 -13.03 8.23
N THR A 42 -18.06 -12.66 7.16
CA THR A 42 -18.06 -13.40 5.91
C THR A 42 -16.76 -14.17 5.81
N ARG A 43 -16.85 -15.47 5.54
CA ARG A 43 -15.69 -16.37 5.52
C ARG A 43 -14.77 -16.20 4.30
N ASN A 44 -15.19 -15.41 3.32
CA ASN A 44 -14.42 -15.11 2.13
C ASN A 44 -14.73 -13.69 1.65
N ILE A 45 -13.73 -12.95 1.17
CA ILE A 45 -14.01 -11.64 0.60
C ILE A 45 -14.62 -11.84 -0.79
N ARG A 46 -15.92 -11.55 -0.89
CA ARG A 46 -16.57 -11.44 -2.20
C ARG A 46 -15.83 -10.41 -3.03
N ILE A 47 -15.68 -10.66 -4.34
CA ILE A 47 -14.99 -9.74 -5.25
C ILE A 47 -15.55 -8.31 -5.17
N GLU A 48 -16.86 -8.17 -4.91
CA GLU A 48 -17.51 -6.88 -4.69
C GLU A 48 -16.96 -6.12 -3.46
N ILE A 49 -16.70 -6.83 -2.36
CA ILE A 49 -16.11 -6.24 -1.14
C ILE A 49 -14.64 -5.93 -1.37
N ALA A 50 -13.91 -6.79 -2.09
CA ALA A 50 -12.53 -6.53 -2.48
C ALA A 50 -12.42 -5.25 -3.31
N MET A 51 -13.28 -5.08 -4.33
CA MET A 51 -13.30 -3.87 -5.18
C MET A 51 -13.61 -2.61 -4.38
N LYS A 52 -14.60 -2.65 -3.47
CA LYS A 52 -14.90 -1.52 -2.58
C LYS A 52 -13.70 -1.17 -1.69
N ASN A 53 -13.02 -2.18 -1.13
CA ASN A 53 -11.82 -1.96 -0.33
C ASN A 53 -10.69 -1.35 -1.18
N THR A 54 -10.47 -1.83 -2.41
CA THR A 54 -9.48 -1.27 -3.34
C THR A 54 -9.73 0.22 -3.57
N ILE A 55 -10.97 0.60 -3.90
CA ILE A 55 -11.32 2.00 -4.19
C ILE A 55 -11.02 2.90 -2.98
N VAL A 56 -11.34 2.46 -1.76
CA VAL A 56 -11.06 3.21 -0.54
C VAL A 56 -9.55 3.39 -0.33
N LEU A 57 -8.77 2.31 -0.50
CA LEU A 57 -7.32 2.33 -0.30
C LEU A 57 -6.60 3.18 -1.37
N LEU A 58 -7.01 3.09 -2.64
CA LEU A 58 -6.46 3.92 -3.71
C LEU A 58 -6.81 5.40 -3.52
N SER A 59 -8.05 5.70 -3.11
CA SER A 59 -8.45 7.08 -2.78
C SER A 59 -7.64 7.63 -1.61
N TYR A 60 -7.31 6.79 -0.63
CA TYR A 60 -6.46 7.17 0.50
C TYR A 60 -5.01 7.46 0.07
N GLY A 61 -4.42 6.63 -0.80
CA GLY A 61 -3.09 6.91 -1.38
C GLY A 61 -3.06 8.20 -2.20
N ALA A 62 -4.05 8.39 -3.09
CA ALA A 62 -4.17 9.62 -3.87
C ALA A 62 -4.34 10.88 -2.98
N LEU A 63 -5.07 10.75 -1.87
CA LEU A 63 -5.22 11.84 -0.91
C LEU A 63 -3.90 12.18 -0.22
N ILE A 64 -3.13 11.17 0.22
CA ILE A 64 -1.82 11.40 0.85
C ILE A 64 -0.86 12.08 -0.13
N GLU A 65 -0.82 11.62 -1.38
CA GLU A 65 0.00 12.20 -2.44
C GLU A 65 -0.37 13.67 -2.71
N PHE A 66 -1.68 13.96 -2.76
CA PHE A 66 -2.18 15.33 -2.90
C PHE A 66 -1.80 16.22 -1.71
N LEU A 67 -1.91 15.69 -0.48
CA LEU A 67 -1.51 16.41 0.74
C LEU A 67 0.01 16.65 0.76
N GLN A 68 0.82 15.69 0.30
CA GLN A 68 2.26 15.88 0.15
C GLN A 68 2.57 17.00 -0.84
N ALA A 69 1.90 17.03 -1.99
CA ALA A 69 2.11 18.07 -2.98
C ALA A 69 1.61 19.48 -2.56
N ARG A 70 0.56 19.58 -1.75
CA ARG A 70 -0.12 20.86 -1.45
C ARG A 70 0.10 21.40 -0.04
N VAL A 71 0.20 20.52 0.95
CA VAL A 71 0.30 20.90 2.37
C VAL A 71 1.73 20.72 2.86
N PHE A 72 2.41 19.65 2.46
CA PHE A 72 3.75 19.32 2.94
C PHE A 72 4.83 19.72 1.93
N THR A 73 5.04 21.03 1.77
CA THR A 73 5.98 21.63 0.78
C THR A 73 7.44 21.20 0.92
N TRP A 74 7.82 20.54 2.02
CA TRP A 74 9.15 19.96 2.21
C TRP A 74 9.34 18.60 1.53
N ARG A 75 8.27 17.99 0.99
CA ARG A 75 8.31 16.73 0.25
C ARG A 75 7.61 16.90 -1.10
N SER A 76 8.28 16.49 -2.16
CA SER A 76 7.70 16.49 -3.50
C SER A 76 6.73 15.31 -3.62
N GLY A 77 5.51 15.57 -4.06
CA GLY A 77 4.66 14.49 -4.57
C GLY A 77 5.25 13.96 -5.88
N ASP A 78 5.52 12.65 -5.95
CA ASP A 78 5.90 11.93 -7.16
C ASP A 78 4.76 10.97 -7.53
N PHE A 79 4.28 11.06 -8.77
CA PHE A 79 3.30 10.11 -9.32
C PHE A 79 3.78 8.65 -9.23
N ASN A 80 5.09 8.42 -9.20
CA ASN A 80 5.65 7.09 -9.00
C ASN A 80 5.39 6.51 -7.61
N ASP A 81 5.20 7.35 -6.58
CA ASP A 81 4.87 6.91 -5.22
C ASP A 81 3.41 6.47 -5.17
N LEU A 82 2.52 7.20 -5.86
CA LEU A 82 1.13 6.77 -6.06
C LEU A 82 1.05 5.42 -6.80
N LEU A 83 1.89 5.21 -7.81
CA LEU A 83 1.97 3.92 -8.51
C LEU A 83 2.46 2.80 -7.59
N ALA A 84 3.43 3.08 -6.71
CA ALA A 84 3.88 2.12 -5.71
C ALA A 84 2.76 1.75 -4.71
N ASP A 85 1.96 2.73 -4.29
CA ASP A 85 0.79 2.51 -3.42
C ASP A 85 -0.27 1.63 -4.08
N VAL A 86 -0.52 1.84 -5.38
CA VAL A 86 -1.44 1.02 -6.19
C VAL A 86 -0.95 -0.43 -6.25
N ILE A 87 0.33 -0.64 -6.53
CA ILE A 87 0.93 -1.99 -6.60
C ILE A 87 0.81 -2.69 -5.25
N GLY A 88 1.21 -2.02 -4.16
CA GLY A 88 1.12 -2.55 -2.80
C GLY A 88 -0.32 -2.96 -2.44
N THR A 89 -1.29 -2.10 -2.77
CA THR A 89 -2.72 -2.37 -2.54
C THR A 89 -3.20 -3.60 -3.31
N CYS A 90 -2.89 -3.70 -4.61
CA CYS A 90 -3.27 -4.86 -5.43
C CYS A 90 -2.65 -6.16 -4.90
N MET A 91 -1.37 -6.12 -4.51
CA MET A 91 -0.67 -7.27 -3.93
C MET A 91 -1.34 -7.77 -2.64
N GLY A 92 -1.71 -6.86 -1.73
CA GLY A 92 -2.29 -7.27 -0.46
C GLY A 92 -3.72 -7.80 -0.60
N ILE A 93 -4.52 -7.22 -1.51
CA ILE A 93 -5.85 -7.74 -1.83
C ILE A 93 -5.74 -9.12 -2.47
N PHE A 94 -4.84 -9.32 -3.42
CA PHE A 94 -4.58 -10.63 -4.02
C PHE A 94 -4.17 -11.66 -2.97
N ALA A 95 -3.25 -11.31 -2.06
CA ALA A 95 -2.80 -12.19 -0.98
C ALA A 95 -3.98 -12.64 -0.09
N VAL A 96 -4.89 -11.73 0.25
CA VAL A 96 -6.09 -12.07 1.04
C VAL A 96 -7.04 -12.98 0.26
N GLN A 97 -7.26 -12.72 -1.03
CA GLN A 97 -8.13 -13.56 -1.86
C GLN A 97 -7.60 -14.98 -2.04
N VAL A 98 -6.29 -15.12 -2.29
CA VAL A 98 -5.64 -16.43 -2.38
C VAL A 98 -5.73 -17.17 -1.06
N THR A 99 -5.43 -16.51 0.05
CA THR A 99 -5.49 -17.11 1.40
C THR A 99 -6.93 -17.53 1.75
N GLY A 100 -7.91 -16.67 1.48
CA GLY A 100 -9.32 -16.97 1.68
C GLY A 100 -9.79 -18.16 0.82
N SER A 101 -9.33 -18.25 -0.42
CA SER A 101 -9.64 -19.38 -1.31
C SER A 101 -9.00 -20.68 -0.84
N ALA A 102 -7.71 -20.64 -0.46
CA ALA A 102 -6.98 -21.80 0.07
C ALA A 102 -7.66 -22.37 1.33
N ILE A 103 -8.04 -21.51 2.28
CA ILE A 103 -8.74 -21.92 3.51
C ILE A 103 -10.10 -22.57 3.22
N ASN A 104 -10.80 -22.13 2.18
CA ASN A 104 -12.08 -22.71 1.79
C ASN A 104 -11.95 -24.01 0.98
N SER A 105 -10.80 -24.26 0.34
CA SER A 105 -10.57 -25.49 -0.43
C SER A 105 -10.25 -26.74 0.42
N VAL A 106 -9.80 -26.55 1.67
CA VAL A 106 -9.38 -27.65 2.58
C VAL A 106 -10.54 -28.16 3.44
N ARG A 107 -11.75 -27.62 3.28
CA ARG A 107 -12.96 -28.01 4.02
C ARG A 107 -14.09 -28.36 3.07
#